data_AF-A0A935EGZ1-F1
#
_entry.id   AF-A0A935EGZ1-F1
#
_cell.length_a   1.000
_cell.length_b   1.000
_cell.length_c   1.000
_cell.angle_alpha   90.00
_cell.angle_beta   90.00
_cell.angle_gamma   90.00
#
_symmetry.space_group_name_H-M   'P 1'
#
loop_
_entity.id
_entity.type
_entity.pdbx_description
1 polymer ?
#
loop_
_entity_poly.entity_id
_entity_poly.type
_entity_poly.pdbx_seq_one_letter_code
_entity_poly.pdbx_strand_id
1 'polypeptide(L)'
;MREMISKSEMLPELVKACPSFLQKWEDHKQEYHDEVDYLPYIALSCFNAHIIELYKRGETEEFPQVFSVIELLHTEREAYVKEAATIGILEGLQNQLGTDRKGVEDFRGYLLSESSKWWEQLYLFWDGKIKYVGETINR
;
A
#
# COMPACT_ATOMS: atom_id res chain seq x y z
N MET A 1 9.97 12.78 19.34
CA MET A 1 10.68 12.15 18.20
C MET A 1 9.72 11.16 17.60
N ARG A 2 9.43 11.24 16.31
CA ARG A 2 8.60 10.23 15.65
C ARG A 2 9.48 8.98 15.50
N GLU A 3 9.01 7.83 15.96
CA GLU A 3 9.69 6.57 15.68
C GLU A 3 9.63 6.34 14.17
N MET A 4 10.79 6.09 13.56
CA MET A 4 10.95 5.81 12.14
C MET A 4 10.36 4.44 11.87
N ILE A 5 9.45 4.31 10.90
CA ILE A 5 8.86 3.02 10.56
C ILE A 5 9.88 2.21 9.78
N SER A 6 10.26 1.05 10.33
CA SER A 6 11.14 0.08 9.66
C SER A 6 10.36 -0.97 8.86
N LYS A 7 11.08 -1.79 8.06
CA LYS A 7 10.52 -2.97 7.37
C LYS A 7 9.61 -3.83 8.26
N SER A 8 10.01 -4.11 9.50
CA SER A 8 9.24 -4.97 10.42
C SER A 8 8.02 -4.27 11.03
N GLU A 9 7.96 -2.95 11.02
CA GLU A 9 6.90 -2.16 11.65
C GLU A 9 5.81 -1.72 10.66
N MET A 10 6.12 -1.67 9.37
CA MET A 10 5.19 -1.25 8.32
C MET A 10 3.84 -2.00 8.35
N LEU A 11 3.86 -3.33 8.39
CA LEU A 11 2.63 -4.12 8.43
C LEU A 11 1.87 -3.99 9.75
N PRO A 12 2.52 -4.03 10.93
CA PRO A 12 1.88 -3.66 12.19
C PRO A 12 1.19 -2.28 12.16
N GLU A 13 1.79 -1.26 11.55
CA GLU A 13 1.15 0.06 11.41
C GLU A 13 -0.09 0.03 10.50
N LEU A 14 -0.04 -0.71 9.39
CA LEU A 14 -1.20 -0.91 8.52
C LEU A 14 -2.34 -1.64 9.25
N VAL A 15 -2.01 -2.65 10.07
CA VAL A 15 -2.99 -3.41 10.88
C VAL A 15 -3.61 -2.54 11.97
N LYS A 16 -2.82 -1.65 12.61
CA LYS A 16 -3.36 -0.68 13.58
C LYS A 16 -4.35 0.29 12.91
N ALA A 17 -4.08 0.69 11.67
CA ALA A 17 -4.94 1.58 10.89
C ALA A 17 -6.16 0.87 10.28
N CYS A 18 -6.07 -0.43 10.05
CA CYS A 18 -7.13 -1.28 9.51
C CYS A 18 -7.41 -2.47 10.45
N PRO A 19 -8.03 -2.25 11.63
CA PRO A 19 -8.31 -3.33 12.58
C PRO A 19 -9.06 -4.52 11.97
N SER A 20 -9.93 -4.28 10.97
CA SER A 20 -10.64 -5.35 10.26
C SER A 20 -9.73 -6.31 9.47
N PHE A 21 -8.46 -5.93 9.21
CA PHE A 21 -7.45 -6.78 8.59
C PHE A 21 -6.73 -7.71 9.58
N LEU A 22 -6.83 -7.46 10.89
CA LEU A 22 -6.02 -8.14 11.92
C LEU A 22 -6.08 -9.66 11.82
N GLN A 23 -7.27 -10.26 11.62
CA GLN A 23 -7.37 -11.72 11.55
C GLN A 23 -6.64 -12.28 10.33
N LYS A 24 -6.82 -11.68 9.14
CA LYS A 24 -6.10 -12.10 7.92
C LYS A 24 -4.58 -11.96 8.09
N TRP A 25 -4.15 -10.96 8.86
CA TRP A 25 -2.75 -10.75 9.19
C TRP A 25 -2.19 -11.84 10.12
N GLU A 26 -2.91 -12.19 11.18
CA GLU A 26 -2.51 -13.29 12.07
C GLU A 26 -2.48 -14.65 11.35
N ASP A 27 -3.48 -14.93 10.50
CA ASP A 27 -3.54 -16.16 9.70
C ASP A 27 -2.33 -16.25 8.76
N HIS A 28 -1.98 -15.15 8.09
CA HIS A 28 -0.80 -15.07 7.23
C HIS A 28 0.50 -15.31 8.03
N LYS A 29 0.66 -14.71 9.20
CA LYS A 29 1.84 -14.97 10.05
C LYS A 29 1.94 -16.44 10.45
N GLN A 30 0.83 -17.10 10.73
CA GLN A 30 0.81 -18.51 11.07
C GLN A 30 1.14 -19.40 9.86
N GLU A 31 0.63 -19.09 8.68
CA GLU A 31 0.91 -19.84 7.46
C GLU A 31 2.39 -19.79 7.09
N TYR A 32 3.02 -18.63 7.23
CA TYR A 32 4.41 -18.40 6.81
C TYR A 32 5.42 -18.38 7.98
N HIS A 33 5.06 -18.91 9.15
CA HIS A 33 5.89 -18.84 10.38
C HIS A 33 7.26 -19.53 10.26
N ASP A 34 7.38 -20.54 9.40
CA ASP A 34 8.61 -21.31 9.15
C ASP A 34 9.45 -20.74 7.98
N GLU A 35 8.96 -19.72 7.28
CA GLU A 35 9.73 -19.10 6.19
C GLU A 35 10.78 -18.15 6.77
N VAL A 36 12.05 -18.45 6.45
CA VAL A 36 13.26 -17.73 6.93
C VAL A 36 13.18 -16.23 6.65
N ASP A 37 12.48 -15.87 5.58
CA ASP A 37 12.09 -14.52 5.27
C ASP A 37 10.57 -14.49 5.17
N TYR A 38 9.91 -14.17 6.29
CA TYR A 38 8.58 -13.57 6.30
C TYR A 38 8.41 -12.71 5.02
N LEU A 39 7.34 -12.92 4.22
CA LEU A 39 7.18 -12.36 2.87
C LEU A 39 6.25 -11.11 2.87
N PRO A 40 6.73 -9.89 3.20
CA PRO A 40 5.92 -8.68 3.26
C PRO A 40 5.08 -8.43 2.01
N TYR A 41 5.60 -8.70 0.83
CA TYR A 41 4.87 -8.45 -0.42
C TYR A 41 3.64 -9.35 -0.59
N ILE A 42 3.64 -10.57 -0.03
CA ILE A 42 2.45 -11.41 -0.02
C ILE A 42 1.42 -10.83 0.94
N ALA A 43 1.83 -10.45 2.15
CA ALA A 43 0.92 -9.81 3.11
C ALA A 43 0.35 -8.48 2.59
N LEU A 44 1.15 -7.66 1.90
CA LEU A 44 0.68 -6.44 1.26
C LEU A 44 -0.33 -6.73 0.14
N SER A 45 -0.13 -7.81 -0.63
CA SER A 45 -1.13 -8.26 -1.61
C SER A 45 -2.45 -8.67 -0.93
N CYS A 46 -2.38 -9.39 0.20
CA CYS A 46 -3.55 -9.73 1.02
C CYS A 46 -4.23 -8.48 1.60
N PHE A 47 -3.45 -7.49 2.04
CA PHE A 47 -3.94 -6.21 2.53
C PHE A 47 -4.70 -5.45 1.44
N ASN A 48 -4.12 -5.32 0.23
CA ASN A 48 -4.78 -4.69 -0.91
C ASN A 48 -6.12 -5.35 -1.24
N ALA A 49 -6.16 -6.69 -1.28
CA ALA A 49 -7.38 -7.43 -1.54
C ALA A 49 -8.46 -7.13 -0.49
N HIS A 50 -8.05 -7.05 0.78
CA HIS A 50 -8.95 -6.72 1.87
C HIS A 50 -9.50 -5.29 1.79
N ILE A 51 -8.66 -4.29 1.51
CA ILE A 51 -9.12 -2.90 1.34
C ILE A 51 -10.07 -2.79 0.13
N ILE A 52 -9.82 -3.52 -0.96
CA ILE A 52 -10.73 -3.57 -2.11
C ILE A 52 -12.06 -4.23 -1.74
N GLU A 53 -12.08 -5.28 -0.93
CA GLU A 53 -13.31 -5.89 -0.43
C GLU A 53 -14.13 -4.90 0.41
N LEU A 54 -13.48 -4.18 1.33
CA LEU A 54 -14.12 -3.14 2.14
C LEU A 54 -14.75 -2.05 1.25
N TYR A 55 -13.99 -1.54 0.28
CA TYR A 55 -14.49 -0.58 -0.70
C TYR A 55 -15.73 -1.09 -1.44
N LYS A 56 -15.71 -2.35 -1.91
CA LYS A 56 -16.86 -2.96 -2.62
C LYS A 56 -18.10 -3.12 -1.73
N ARG A 57 -17.93 -3.28 -0.42
CA ARG A 57 -19.03 -3.32 0.57
C ARG A 57 -19.49 -1.93 1.03
N GLY A 58 -18.76 -0.87 0.68
CA GLY A 58 -18.99 0.49 1.16
C GLY A 58 -18.52 0.73 2.60
N GLU A 59 -17.76 -0.20 3.18
CA GLU A 59 -17.21 -0.15 4.54
C GLU A 59 -15.90 0.64 4.53
N THR A 60 -16.00 1.97 4.49
CA THR A 60 -14.84 2.87 4.30
C THR A 60 -14.45 3.63 5.56
N GLU A 61 -14.97 3.23 6.72
CA GLU A 61 -14.74 3.88 8.01
C GLU A 61 -13.26 3.89 8.41
N GLU A 62 -12.51 2.85 8.06
CA GLU A 62 -11.08 2.71 8.36
C GLU A 62 -10.18 3.44 7.35
N PHE A 63 -10.72 3.85 6.19
CA PHE A 63 -9.93 4.38 5.08
C PHE A 63 -9.14 5.65 5.45
N PRO A 64 -9.71 6.66 6.15
CA PRO A 64 -8.94 7.85 6.52
C PRO A 64 -7.63 7.53 7.25
N GLN A 65 -7.65 6.55 8.15
CA GLN A 65 -6.47 6.12 8.90
C GLN A 65 -5.53 5.29 8.02
N VAL A 66 -6.06 4.37 7.23
CA VAL A 66 -5.27 3.55 6.28
C VAL A 66 -4.48 4.43 5.32
N PHE A 67 -5.14 5.36 4.64
CA PHE A 67 -4.48 6.23 3.67
C PHE A 67 -3.54 7.24 4.34
N SER A 68 -3.78 7.61 5.60
CA SER A 68 -2.82 8.38 6.39
C SER A 68 -1.54 7.59 6.69
N VAL A 69 -1.64 6.28 6.96
CA VAL A 69 -0.46 5.42 7.14
C VAL A 69 0.25 5.22 5.80
N ILE A 70 -0.47 4.93 4.71
CA ILE A 70 0.14 4.81 3.37
C ILE A 70 0.92 6.07 3.01
N GLU A 71 0.37 7.25 3.26
CA GLU A 71 1.07 8.52 3.08
C GLU A 71 2.35 8.60 3.92
N LEU A 72 2.26 8.24 5.21
CA LEU A 72 3.40 8.24 6.11
C LEU A 72 4.54 7.33 5.58
N LEU A 73 4.21 6.11 5.12
CA LEU A 73 5.20 5.17 4.57
C LEU A 73 5.96 5.75 3.36
N HIS A 74 5.32 6.59 2.54
CA HIS A 74 5.99 7.26 1.41
C HIS A 74 6.93 8.38 1.85
N THR A 75 6.75 8.93 3.06
CA THR A 75 7.62 9.97 3.64
C THR A 75 8.78 9.41 4.48
N GLU A 76 8.81 8.09 4.69
CA GLU A 76 9.84 7.45 5.50
C GLU A 76 11.22 7.48 4.85
N ARG A 77 12.26 7.37 5.70
CA ARG A 77 13.66 7.41 5.23
C ARG A 77 14.10 6.09 4.63
N GLU A 78 13.60 4.98 5.18
CA GLU A 78 13.99 3.64 4.75
C GLU A 78 13.53 3.37 3.31
N ALA A 79 14.48 3.03 2.43
CA ALA A 79 14.20 2.81 1.01
C ALA A 79 13.23 1.64 0.81
N TYR A 80 13.38 0.57 1.58
CA TYR A 80 12.50 -0.60 1.53
C TYR A 80 11.04 -0.24 1.83
N VAL A 81 10.79 0.57 2.86
CA VAL A 81 9.43 0.97 3.27
C VAL A 81 8.75 1.81 2.19
N LYS A 82 9.48 2.76 1.58
CA LYS A 82 8.96 3.56 0.46
C LYS A 82 8.66 2.71 -0.77
N GLU A 83 9.55 1.77 -1.09
CA GLU A 83 9.35 0.82 -2.19
C GLU A 83 8.12 -0.04 -1.94
N ALA A 84 8.00 -0.62 -0.74
CA ALA A 84 6.85 -1.44 -0.36
C ALA A 84 5.53 -0.64 -0.37
N ALA A 85 5.56 0.64 0.02
CA ALA A 85 4.40 1.51 -0.09
C ALA A 85 4.00 1.77 -1.55
N THR A 86 4.98 1.96 -2.44
CA THR A 86 4.73 2.24 -3.86
C THR A 86 4.35 0.97 -4.63
N ILE A 87 5.21 -0.04 -4.62
CA ILE A 87 5.10 -1.27 -5.39
C ILE A 87 4.16 -2.26 -4.69
N GLY A 88 4.32 -2.45 -3.38
CA GLY A 88 3.52 -3.41 -2.62
C GLY A 88 2.08 -2.97 -2.44
N ILE A 89 1.82 -1.67 -2.23
CA ILE A 89 0.47 -1.15 -1.97
C ILE A 89 -0.11 -0.47 -3.22
N LEU A 90 0.46 0.64 -3.69
CA LEU A 90 -0.17 1.44 -4.75
C LEU A 90 -0.27 0.66 -6.08
N GLU A 91 0.82 0.07 -6.55
CA GLU A 91 0.80 -0.76 -7.75
C GLU A 91 -0.04 -2.02 -7.57
N GLY A 92 0.03 -2.64 -6.39
CA GLY A 92 -0.82 -3.78 -6.03
C GLY A 92 -2.31 -3.46 -6.13
N LEU A 93 -2.76 -2.29 -5.65
CA LEU A 93 -4.14 -1.81 -5.81
C LEU A 93 -4.50 -1.61 -7.29
N GLN A 94 -3.66 -0.92 -8.07
CA GLN A 94 -3.89 -0.73 -9.51
C GLN A 94 -4.04 -2.07 -10.24
N ASN A 95 -3.15 -3.03 -9.96
CA ASN A 95 -3.15 -4.35 -10.57
C ASN A 95 -4.38 -5.18 -10.19
N GLN A 96 -4.78 -5.17 -8.92
CA GLN A 96 -5.93 -5.95 -8.44
C GLN A 96 -7.28 -5.36 -8.87
N LEU A 97 -7.37 -4.03 -9.01
CA LEU A 97 -8.54 -3.37 -9.61
C LEU A 97 -8.58 -3.59 -11.13
N GLY A 98 -7.42 -3.69 -11.77
CA GLY A 98 -7.25 -4.09 -13.16
C GLY A 98 -8.02 -3.19 -14.12
N THR A 99 -9.08 -3.73 -14.74
CA THR A 99 -9.90 -2.98 -15.72
C THR A 99 -11.01 -2.14 -15.10
N ASP A 100 -11.21 -2.21 -13.78
CA ASP A 100 -12.19 -1.38 -13.05
C ASP A 100 -11.70 0.08 -12.93
N ARG A 101 -11.86 0.84 -14.01
CA ARG A 101 -11.46 2.25 -14.07
C ARG A 101 -12.10 3.09 -12.97
N LYS A 102 -13.35 2.80 -12.60
CA LYS A 102 -14.06 3.55 -11.55
C LYS A 102 -13.41 3.27 -10.21
N GLY A 103 -13.16 2.01 -9.87
CA GLY A 103 -12.47 1.63 -8.65
C GLY A 103 -11.10 2.31 -8.56
N VAL A 104 -10.32 2.28 -9.64
CA VAL A 104 -9.00 2.93 -9.68
C VAL A 104 -9.07 4.44 -9.42
N GLU A 105 -10.00 5.18 -10.06
CA GLU A 105 -10.16 6.62 -9.81
C GLU A 105 -10.73 6.93 -8.41
N ASP A 106 -11.62 6.09 -7.89
CA ASP A 106 -12.14 6.27 -6.52
C ASP A 106 -11.01 6.07 -5.49
N PHE A 107 -10.13 5.07 -5.70
CA PHE A 107 -8.97 4.85 -4.85
C PHE A 107 -7.97 6.01 -4.89
N ARG A 108 -7.77 6.59 -6.07
CA ARG A 108 -6.98 7.83 -6.23
C ARG A 108 -7.54 8.97 -5.40
N GLY A 109 -8.86 9.05 -5.22
CA GLY A 109 -9.53 10.05 -4.40
C GLY A 109 -9.25 9.97 -2.90
N TYR A 110 -8.78 8.82 -2.38
CA TYR A 110 -8.37 8.69 -0.98
C TYR A 110 -6.90 8.99 -0.73
N LEU A 111 -6.07 9.07 -1.78
CA LEU A 111 -4.64 9.32 -1.65
C LEU A 111 -4.37 10.75 -1.16
N LEU A 112 -3.30 10.89 -0.39
CA LEU A 112 -2.80 12.17 0.10
C LEU A 112 -1.65 12.66 -0.80
N SER A 113 -0.98 13.75 -0.42
CA SER A 113 -0.03 14.47 -1.30
C SER A 113 1.07 13.58 -1.88
N GLU A 114 1.84 12.88 -1.03
CA GLU A 114 2.97 12.09 -1.49
C GLU A 114 2.52 10.80 -2.18
N SER A 115 1.60 10.07 -1.57
CA SER A 115 1.03 8.85 -2.14
C SER A 115 0.37 9.10 -3.50
N SER A 116 -0.29 10.24 -3.70
CA SER A 116 -0.84 10.64 -5.01
C SER A 116 0.25 10.86 -6.06
N LYS A 117 1.37 11.50 -5.71
CA LYS A 117 2.51 11.67 -6.65
C LYS A 117 3.05 10.32 -7.12
N TRP A 118 3.23 9.37 -6.20
CA TRP A 118 3.72 8.03 -6.52
C TRP A 118 2.72 7.23 -7.35
N TRP A 119 1.42 7.38 -7.10
CA TRP A 119 0.36 6.83 -7.95
C TRP A 119 0.45 7.33 -9.39
N GLU A 120 0.71 8.62 -9.60
CA GLU A 120 0.93 9.17 -10.95
C GLU A 120 2.22 8.62 -11.59
N GLN A 121 3.28 8.41 -10.82
CA GLN A 121 4.50 7.81 -11.38
C GLN A 121 4.25 6.41 -11.93
N LEU A 122 3.41 5.61 -11.26
CA LEU A 122 3.02 4.28 -11.75
C LEU A 122 2.29 4.38 -13.10
N TYR A 123 1.34 5.32 -13.25
CA TYR A 123 0.70 5.54 -14.54
C TYR A 123 1.69 5.95 -15.63
N LEU A 124 2.56 6.92 -15.34
CA LEU A 124 3.55 7.37 -16.31
C LEU A 124 4.48 6.22 -16.72
N PHE A 125 4.83 5.35 -15.78
CA PHE A 125 5.69 4.19 -16.03
C PHE A 125 4.98 3.17 -16.92
N TRP A 126 3.77 2.76 -16.56
CA TRP A 126 2.99 1.78 -17.34
C TRP A 126 2.54 2.30 -18.72
N ASP A 127 2.38 3.62 -18.87
CA ASP A 127 2.17 4.29 -20.16
C ASP A 127 3.46 4.40 -21.01
N GLY A 128 4.62 4.01 -20.47
CA GLY A 128 5.92 4.12 -21.14
C GLY A 128 6.46 5.56 -21.27
N LYS A 129 5.93 6.51 -20.48
CA LYS A 129 6.34 7.93 -20.48
C LYS A 129 7.60 8.17 -19.64
N ILE A 130 7.88 7.30 -18.68
CA ILE A 130 9.09 7.31 -17.84
C ILE A 130 9.74 5.92 -17.82
N LYS A 131 11.04 5.85 -17.57
CA LYS A 131 11.85 4.61 -17.61
C LYS A 131 11.77 3.79 -16.34
N TYR A 132 11.54 4.44 -15.20
CA TYR A 132 11.39 3.83 -13.89
C TYR A 132 10.50 4.71 -13.00
N VAL A 133 9.82 4.09 -12.05
CA VAL A 133 8.93 4.78 -11.11
C VAL A 133 9.75 5.77 -10.27
N GLY A 134 9.35 7.04 -10.27
CA GLY A 134 10.04 8.11 -9.53
C GLY A 134 11.00 8.97 -10.38
N GLU A 135 11.17 8.70 -11.67
CA GLU A 135 12.07 9.45 -12.56
C GLU A 135 11.83 10.97 -12.54
N THR A 136 10.58 11.41 -12.32
CA THR A 136 10.21 12.84 -12.42
C THR A 136 10.06 13.55 -11.08
N ILE A 137 10.12 12.84 -9.95
CA ILE A 137 9.87 13.40 -8.61
C ILE A 137 11.07 13.28 -7.66
N ASN A 138 12.10 12.50 -8.00
CA ASN A 138 13.32 12.36 -7.20
C ASN A 138 14.47 13.29 -7.67
N ARG A 139 14.17 14.53 -8.06
CA ARG A 139 15.18 15.54 -8.46
C ARG A 139 15.51 16.53 -7.36
#